data_AF-A0A644W6T0-F1
#
_entry.id   AF-A0A644W6T0-F1
#
_cell.length_a   1.000
_cell.length_b   1.000
_cell.length_c   1.000
_cell.angle_alpha   90.00
_cell.angle_beta   90.00
_cell.angle_gamma   90.00
#
_symmetry.space_group_name_H-M   'P 1'
#
loop_
_entity.id
_entity.type
_entity.pdbx_description
1 polymer ?
#
loop_
_entity_poly.entity_id
_entity_poly.type
_entity_poly.pdbx_seq_one_letter_code
_entity_poly.pdbx_strand_id
1 'polypeptide(L)' 'MVEAFIISAILLFIGILLLGVRIFFVKGGVFPNIHIGGNKALKDKGIACATSQDRDAQLSKKQSANRMVDDMIKNL' A
#
# COMPACT_ATOMS: atom_id res chain seq x y z
N MET A 1 -13.96 41.40 12.23
CA MET A 1 -14.48 40.01 12.30
C MET A 1 -14.53 39.37 10.92
N VAL A 2 -15.25 39.95 9.94
CA VAL A 2 -15.36 39.40 8.57
C VAL A 2 -14.00 39.25 7.87
N GLU A 3 -13.10 40.23 8.00
CA GLU A 3 -11.76 40.17 7.40
C GLU A 3 -10.95 38.94 7.83
N ALA A 4 -11.03 38.56 9.10
CA ALA A 4 -10.35 37.36 9.61
C ALA A 4 -10.88 36.08 8.99
N PHE A 5 -12.20 36.00 8.73
CA PHE A 5 -12.81 34.87 8.01
C PHE A 5 -12.38 34.81 6.55
N ILE A 6 -12.24 35.97 5.88
CA ILE A 6 -11.76 36.03 4.49
C ILE A 6 -10.30 35.56 4.41
N ILE A 7 -9.44 36.09 5.30
CA ILE A 7 -8.02 35.71 5.35
C ILE A 7 -7.87 34.20 5.64
N SER A 8 -8.62 33.67 6.60
CA SER A 8 -8.55 32.23 6.91
C SER A 8 -9.07 31.35 5.79
N ALA A 9 -10.14 31.74 5.09
CA ALA A 9 -10.65 31.02 3.93
C ALA A 9 -9.64 30.97 2.79
N ILE A 10 -8.96 32.09 2.50
CA ILE A 10 -7.90 32.15 1.47
C ILE A 10 -6.74 31.22 1.85
N LEU A 11 -6.29 31.26 3.11
CA LEU A 11 -5.21 30.40 3.59
C LEU A 11 -5.56 28.92 3.49
N LEU A 12 -6.77 28.54 3.90
CA LEU A 12 -7.26 27.16 3.79
C LEU A 12 -7.32 26.71 2.33
N PHE A 13 -7.82 27.56 1.44
CA PHE A 13 -7.91 27.27 0.01
C PHE A 13 -6.52 27.04 -0.61
N ILE A 14 -5.54 27.89 -0.26
CA ILE A 14 -4.14 27.70 -0.67
C ILE A 14 -3.61 26.36 -0.15
N GLY A 15 -3.88 26.01 1.11
CA GLY A 15 -3.48 24.74 1.70
C GLY A 15 -4.02 23.53 0.93
N ILE A 16 -5.31 23.57 0.54
CA ILE A 16 -5.94 22.51 -0.26
C ILE A 16 -5.29 22.40 -1.64
N LEU A 17 -5.04 23.53 -2.30
CA LEU A 17 -4.39 23.56 -3.62
C LEU A 17 -2.95 23.01 -3.57
N LEU A 18 -2.19 23.37 -2.55
CA LEU A 18 -0.82 22.87 -2.36
C LEU A 18 -0.81 21.37 -2.09
N LEU A 19 -1.68 20.88 -1.21
CA LEU A 19 -1.78 19.45 -0.90
C LEU A 19 -2.22 18.63 -2.12
N GLY A 20 -3.12 19.19 -2.93
CA GLY A 20 -3.66 18.56 -4.14
C GLY A 20 -2.92 18.92 -5.43
N VAL A 21 -1.72 19.51 -5.40
CA VAL A 21 -1.09 20.09 -6.60
C VAL A 21 -1.01 19.11 -7.78
N ARG A 22 -0.67 17.84 -7.50
CA ARG A 22 -0.60 16.79 -8.51
C ARG A 22 -1.97 16.45 -9.08
N ILE A 23 -3.01 16.49 -8.25
CA ILE A 23 -4.36 16.10 -8.62
C ILE A 23 -5.04 17.20 -9.44
N PHE A 24 -4.83 18.46 -9.07
CA PHE A 24 -5.42 19.60 -9.76
C PHE A 24 -4.65 20.01 -11.03
N PHE A 25 -3.31 19.95 -11.02
CA PHE A 25 -2.49 20.57 -12.08
C PHE A 25 -1.70 19.58 -12.96
N VAL A 26 -1.68 18.27 -12.66
CA VAL A 26 -1.00 17.28 -13.50
C VAL A 26 -2.02 16.48 -14.30
N LYS A 27 -1.82 16.37 -15.62
CA LYS A 27 -2.66 15.52 -16.49
C LYS A 27 -2.61 14.06 -16.03
N GLY A 28 -3.77 13.47 -15.76
CA GLY A 28 -3.88 12.13 -15.17
C GLY A 28 -3.55 12.07 -13.67
N GLY A 29 -3.55 13.22 -12.99
CA GLY A 29 -3.41 13.30 -11.54
C GLY A 29 -4.53 12.52 -10.84
N VAL A 30 -4.15 11.49 -10.09
CA VAL A 30 -5.06 10.70 -9.26
C VAL A 30 -4.51 10.63 -7.85
N PHE A 31 -5.43 10.45 -6.89
CA PHE A 31 -5.04 10.11 -5.53
C PHE A 31 -4.23 8.81 -5.54
N PRO A 32 -3.11 8.74 -4.79
CA PRO A 32 -2.33 7.52 -4.69
C PRO A 32 -3.19 6.40 -4.09
N ASN A 33 -2.97 5.17 -4.53
CA ASN A 33 -3.67 4.03 -3.98
C ASN A 33 -3.15 3.74 -2.56
N ILE A 34 -3.99 4.01 -1.56
CA ILE A 34 -3.66 3.81 -0.15
C ILE A 34 -3.82 2.35 0.31
N HIS A 35 -4.37 1.48 -0.53
CA HIS A 35 -4.49 0.07 -0.21
C HIS A 35 -3.15 -0.63 -0.45
N ILE A 36 -2.66 -1.33 0.58
CA ILE A 36 -1.38 -2.02 0.53
C ILE A 36 -1.26 -3.00 -0.65
N GLY A 37 -2.35 -3.70 -0.98
CA GLY A 37 -2.38 -4.66 -2.09
C GLY A 37 -2.42 -4.02 -3.48
N GLY A 38 -2.89 -2.78 -3.59
CA GLY A 38 -2.93 -2.01 -4.84
C GLY A 38 -1.72 -1.09 -5.04
N ASN A 39 -0.89 -0.93 -4.00
CA ASN A 39 0.25 -0.03 -4.03
C ASN A 39 1.46 -0.71 -4.68
N LYS A 40 1.76 -0.32 -5.93
CA LYS A 40 2.90 -0.82 -6.69
C LYS A 40 4.24 -0.65 -5.96
N ALA A 41 4.46 0.49 -5.29
CA ALA A 41 5.72 0.74 -4.60
C ALA A 41 5.93 -0.18 -3.39
N LEU A 42 4.86 -0.52 -2.67
CA LEU A 42 4.91 -1.49 -1.57
C LEU A 42 5.09 -2.91 -2.09
N LYS A 43 4.39 -3.25 -3.18
CA LYS A 43 4.56 -4.54 -3.88
C LYS A 43 5.99 -4.75 -4.37
N ASP A 44 6.60 -3.73 -4.99
CA ASP A 44 7.99 -3.77 -5.48
C ASP A 44 9.00 -3.95 -4.32
N LYS A 45 8.63 -3.56 -3.09
CA LYS A 45 9.40 -3.79 -1.86
C LYS A 45 9.10 -5.13 -1.19
N GLY A 46 8.24 -5.97 -1.76
CA GLY A 46 7.80 -7.24 -1.17
C GLY A 46 6.90 -7.09 0.05
N ILE A 47 6.31 -5.91 0.28
CA ILE A 47 5.44 -5.65 1.43
C ILE A 47 3.99 -6.01 1.05
N ALA A 48 3.43 -7.00 1.75
CA ALA A 48 2.05 -7.46 1.60
C ALA A 48 1.20 -7.17 2.84
N CYS A 49 -0.13 -7.36 2.77
CA CYS A 49 -0.97 -7.30 3.96
C CYS A 49 -0.63 -8.45 4.94
N ALA A 50 -0.85 -8.24 6.23
CA ALA A 50 -0.56 -9.23 7.27
C ALA A 50 -1.22 -10.59 6.99
N THR A 51 -2.46 -10.60 6.50
CA THR A 51 -3.18 -11.83 6.14
C THR A 51 -2.53 -12.60 4.99
N SER A 52 -2.02 -11.89 3.98
CA SER A 52 -1.31 -12.56 2.88
C SER A 52 0.03 -13.12 3.38
N GLN A 53 0.78 -12.34 4.16
CA GLN A 53 2.04 -12.80 4.75
C GLN A 53 1.84 -14.05 5.62
N ASP A 54 0.79 -14.06 6.45
CA ASP A 54 0.46 -15.22 7.28
C ASP A 54 0.09 -16.45 6.45
N ARG A 55 -0.79 -16.28 5.44
CA ARG A 55 -1.13 -17.37 4.51
C ARG A 55 0.11 -17.91 3.80
N ASP A 56 0.97 -17.04 3.30
CA ASP A 56 2.18 -17.45 2.56
C ASP A 56 3.17 -18.18 3.50
N ALA A 57 3.27 -17.76 4.78
CA ALA A 57 4.04 -18.46 5.80
C ALA A 57 3.46 -19.85 6.15
N GLN A 58 2.13 -19.99 6.23
CA GLN A 58 1.46 -21.27 6.44
C GLN A 58 1.70 -22.23 5.26
N LEU A 59 1.58 -21.73 4.03
CA LEU A 59 1.85 -22.52 2.82
C LEU A 59 3.31 -22.98 2.76
N SER A 60 4.25 -22.08 3.06
CA SER A 60 5.68 -22.42 3.15
C SER A 60 5.95 -23.56 4.15
N LYS A 61 5.31 -23.54 5.33
CA LYS A 61 5.45 -24.62 6.33
C LYS A 61 4.91 -25.96 5.82
N LYS A 62 3.77 -25.95 5.14
CA LYS A 62 3.18 -27.16 4.54
C LYS A 62 4.07 -27.73 3.43
N GLN A 63 4.63 -26.86 2.59
CA GLN A 63 5.54 -27.28 1.52
C GLN A 63 6.83 -27.89 2.07
N SER A 64 7.41 -27.33 3.14
CA SER A 64 8.59 -27.92 3.77
C SER A 64 8.30 -29.29 4.38
N ALA A 65 7.15 -29.47 5.02
CA ALA A 65 6.77 -30.76 5.59
C ALA A 65 6.60 -31.83 4.51
N ASN A 66 5.91 -31.50 3.41
CA ASN A 66 5.74 -32.43 2.29
C ASN A 66 7.08 -32.81 1.65
N ARG A 67 8.01 -31.86 1.49
CA ARG A 67 9.35 -32.14 0.97
C ARG A 67 10.12 -33.12 1.85
N MET A 68 10.03 -32.98 3.17
CA MET A 68 10.65 -33.92 4.10
C MET A 68 10.10 -35.35 3.96
N VAL A 69 8.78 -35.47 3.74
CA VAL A 69 8.14 -36.77 3.51
C VAL A 69 8.60 -37.38 2.18
N ASP A 70 8.62 -36.60 1.10
CA ASP A 70 9.06 -37.06 -0.22
C ASP A 70 10.54 -37.53 -0.20
N ASP A 71 11.41 -36.81 0.50
CA ASP A 71 12.82 -37.19 0.64
C ASP A 71 12.98 -38.48 1.46
N MET A 72 12.13 -38.74 2.46
CA MET A 72 12.13 -40.03 3.16
C MET A 72 11.71 -41.18 2.25
N ILE A 73 10.70 -40.98 1.40
CA ILE A 73 10.23 -42.01 0.46
C ILE A 73 11.30 -42.34 -0.59
N LYS A 74 12.06 -41.35 -1.07
CA LYS A 74 13.09 -41.56 -2.10
C LYS A 74 14.38 -42.21 -1.58
N ASN A 75 14.63 -42.12 -0.28
CA ASN A 75 15.81 -42.71 0.37
C ASN A 75 15.52 -44.11 0.94
N LEU A 76 14.31 -44.64 0.73
CA LEU A 76 13.90 -46.01 1.03
C LEU A 76 14.01 -46.87 -0.24
#